data_AF-V8QLU2-F1
#
_entry.id   AF-V8QLU2-F1
#
_cell.length_a   1.000
_cell.length_b   1.000
_cell.length_c   1.000
_cell.angle_alpha   90.00
_cell.angle_beta   90.00
_cell.angle_gamma   90.00
#
_symmetry.space_group_name_H-M   'P 1'
#
loop_
_entity.id
_entity.type
_entity.pdbx_description
1 polymer ?
#
loop_
_entity_poly.entity_id
_entity_poly.type
_entity_poly.pdbx_seq_one_letter_code
_entity_poly.pdbx_strand_id
1 'polypeptide(L)' 'MSTAEFNRWVAFYEQSPFDDLHRYHRPAALVAQKMGGGKYEDYVEMLVNDQTRQVTDADLNTFAAFGMTPPANFGKE' A
#
# COMPACT_ATOMS: atom_id res chain seq x y z
N MET A 1 -18.75 17.98 -3.49
CA MET A 1 -18.63 16.86 -4.44
C MET A 1 -19.67 17.02 -5.52
N SER A 2 -19.27 17.04 -6.80
CA SER A 2 -20.21 17.16 -7.91
C SER A 2 -20.80 15.80 -8.31
N THR A 3 -21.94 15.78 -9.02
CA THR A 3 -22.53 14.54 -9.55
C THR A 3 -21.57 13.80 -10.50
N ALA A 4 -20.83 14.55 -11.32
CA ALA A 4 -19.84 13.96 -12.22
C ALA A 4 -18.68 13.28 -11.47
N GLU A 5 -18.25 13.88 -10.37
CA GLU A 5 -17.22 13.33 -9.48
C GLU A 5 -17.72 12.08 -8.76
N PHE A 6 -18.95 12.09 -8.24
CA PHE A 6 -19.59 10.93 -7.62
C PHE A 6 -19.69 9.73 -8.59
N ASN A 7 -20.16 9.95 -9.83
CA ASN A 7 -20.28 8.88 -10.82
C ASN A 7 -18.91 8.27 -11.22
N ARG A 8 -17.83 9.07 -11.18
CA ARG A 8 -16.48 8.55 -11.39
C ARG A 8 -16.01 7.66 -10.25
N TRP A 9 -16.34 8.02 -9.00
CA TRP A 9 -16.07 7.17 -7.84
C TRP A 9 -16.83 5.85 -7.92
N VAL A 10 -18.11 5.89 -8.29
CA VAL A 10 -18.91 4.66 -8.53
C VAL A 10 -18.24 3.78 -9.58
N ALA A 11 -17.91 4.33 -10.75
CA ALA A 11 -17.25 3.57 -11.81
C ALA A 11 -15.88 3.01 -11.39
N PHE A 12 -15.13 3.76 -10.58
CA PHE A 12 -13.85 3.31 -10.03
C PHE A 12 -14.02 2.11 -9.09
N TYR A 13 -14.98 2.14 -8.17
CA TYR A 13 -15.25 1.01 -7.26
C TYR A 13 -15.87 -0.19 -7.97
N GLU A 14 -16.62 0.01 -9.06
CA GLU A 14 -17.12 -1.10 -9.88
C GLU A 14 -16.00 -1.79 -10.66
N GLN A 15 -15.01 -1.05 -11.15
CA GLN A 15 -13.85 -1.59 -11.89
C GLN A 15 -12.81 -2.21 -10.97
N SER A 16 -12.65 -1.65 -9.77
CA SER A 16 -11.70 -2.11 -8.74
C SER A 16 -12.45 -2.32 -7.42
N PRO A 17 -13.26 -3.40 -7.31
CA PRO A 17 -14.09 -3.65 -6.13
C PRO A 17 -13.29 -3.95 -4.86
N PHE A 18 -11.99 -4.23 -5.00
CA PHE A 18 -11.09 -4.61 -3.92
C PHE A 18 -9.75 -3.91 -4.11
N ASP A 19 -9.25 -3.27 -3.05
CA ASP A 19 -7.86 -2.84 -2.95
C ASP A 19 -6.92 -4.07 -2.84
N ASP A 20 -5.61 -3.84 -2.91
CA ASP A 20 -4.61 -4.91 -2.82
C ASP A 20 -4.67 -5.65 -1.49
N LEU A 21 -5.12 -4.98 -0.43
CA LEU A 21 -5.38 -5.60 0.87
C LEU A 21 -6.40 -6.73 0.74
N HIS A 22 -7.57 -6.45 0.16
CA HIS A 22 -8.65 -7.42 0.02
C HIS A 22 -8.34 -8.48 -1.04
N ARG A 23 -7.64 -8.11 -2.12
CA ARG A 23 -7.35 -9.00 -3.24
C ARG A 23 -6.17 -9.95 -2.98
N TYR A 24 -5.12 -9.48 -2.31
CA TYR A 24 -3.85 -10.22 -2.19
C TYR A 24 -3.45 -10.47 -0.74
N HIS A 25 -3.43 -9.43 0.11
CA HIS A 25 -2.81 -9.55 1.44
C HIS A 25 -3.64 -10.38 2.41
N ARG A 26 -4.98 -10.22 2.43
CA ARG A 26 -5.87 -11.00 3.31
C ARG A 26 -5.86 -12.51 2.97
N PRO A 27 -5.99 -12.93 1.70
CA PRO A 27 -5.85 -14.34 1.36
C PRO A 27 -4.47 -14.91 1.71
N ALA A 28 -3.39 -14.17 1.44
CA ALA A 28 -2.03 -14.61 1.77
C ALA A 28 -1.82 -14.77 3.27
N ALA A 29 -2.29 -13.82 4.08
CA ALA A 29 -2.23 -13.88 5.54
C ALA A 29 -3.04 -15.06 6.11
N LEU A 30 -4.22 -15.35 5.55
CA LEU A 30 -5.01 -16.52 5.93
C LEU A 30 -4.29 -17.84 5.62
N VAL A 31 -3.66 -17.96 4.45
CA VAL A 31 -2.90 -19.17 4.08
C VAL A 31 -1.66 -19.32 4.97
N ALA A 32 -0.93 -18.24 5.21
CA ALA A 32 0.23 -18.21 6.10
C ALA A 32 -0.15 -18.63 7.53
N GLN A 33 -1.24 -18.10 8.07
CA GLN A 33 -1.76 -18.50 9.38
C GLN A 33 -2.11 -19.99 9.43
N LYS A 34 -2.75 -20.52 8.38
CA LYS A 34 -3.14 -21.94 8.32
C LYS A 34 -1.96 -22.89 8.20
N MET A 35 -0.90 -22.51 7.48
CA MET A 35 0.26 -23.37 7.22
C MET A 35 1.40 -23.19 8.23
N GLY A 36 1.69 -21.97 8.65
CA GLY A 36 2.80 -21.63 9.55
C GLY A 36 2.39 -21.34 11.00
N GLY A 37 1.08 -21.22 11.28
CA GLY A 37 0.60 -20.75 12.59
C GLY A 37 0.82 -19.24 12.76
N GLY A 38 0.68 -18.74 13.99
CA GLY A 38 0.81 -17.32 14.32
C GLY A 38 -0.52 -16.55 14.29
N LYS A 39 -0.44 -15.22 14.45
CA LYS A 39 -1.60 -14.32 14.42
C LYS A 39 -1.81 -13.79 13.02
N TYR A 40 -3.06 -13.73 12.59
CA TYR A 40 -3.42 -13.24 11.27
C TYR A 40 -3.04 -11.76 11.09
N GLU A 41 -3.25 -10.97 12.15
CA GLU A 41 -3.01 -9.54 12.19
C GLU A 41 -1.55 -9.21 11.88
N ASP A 42 -0.61 -9.95 12.47
CA ASP A 42 0.83 -9.76 12.28
C ASP A 42 1.24 -9.96 10.79
N TYR A 43 0.64 -10.94 10.11
CA TYR A 43 0.90 -11.16 8.68
C TYR A 43 0.29 -10.09 7.80
N VAL A 44 -0.92 -9.62 8.12
CA VAL A 44 -1.54 -8.51 7.38
C VAL A 44 -0.72 -7.24 7.57
N GLU A 45 -0.28 -6.95 8.79
CA GLU A 45 0.57 -5.80 9.10
C GLU A 45 1.88 -5.85 8.31
N MET A 46 2.56 -7.00 8.31
CA MET A 46 3.78 -7.20 7.51
C MET A 46 3.56 -6.98 6.01
N LEU A 47 2.43 -7.43 5.45
CA LEU A 47 2.15 -7.33 4.01
C LEU A 47 1.67 -5.94 3.59
N VAL A 48 0.99 -5.22 4.47
CA VAL A 48 0.46 -3.87 4.20
C VAL A 48 1.53 -2.81 4.45
N ASN A 49 2.20 -2.92 5.60
CA ASN A 49 3.28 -2.03 6.00
C ASN A 49 4.61 -2.74 5.74
N ASP A 50 4.94 -2.91 4.46
CA ASP A 50 6.28 -3.38 4.10
C ASP A 50 7.31 -2.28 4.40
N GLN A 51 7.75 -2.23 5.64
CA GLN A 51 8.74 -1.25 6.09
C GLN A 51 10.15 -1.60 5.60
N THR A 52 10.32 -2.70 4.84
CA THR A 52 11.58 -3.00 4.17
C THR A 52 11.85 -2.10 2.97
N ARG A 53 10.91 -1.21 2.59
CA ARG A 53 11.12 -0.20 1.56
C ARG A 53 12.14 0.85 2.03
N GLN A 54 13.41 0.50 1.92
CA GLN A 54 14.51 1.42 2.08
C GLN A 54 14.43 2.50 1.00
N VAL A 55 14.70 3.75 1.38
CA VAL A 55 14.83 4.85 0.42
C VAL A 55 15.99 4.52 -0.52
N THR A 56 15.68 4.43 -1.81
CA THR A 56 16.66 4.11 -2.84
C THR A 56 17.20 5.38 -3.50
N ASP A 57 18.34 5.25 -4.18
CA ASP A 57 18.89 6.35 -4.99
C ASP A 57 17.90 6.82 -6.07
N ALA A 58 17.02 5.94 -6.54
CA ALA A 58 15.98 6.29 -7.50
C ALA A 58 14.92 7.23 -6.90
N ASP A 59 14.56 7.04 -5.63
CA ASP A 59 13.63 7.93 -4.93
C ASP A 59 14.26 9.33 -4.79
N LEU A 60 15.54 9.41 -4.42
CA LEU A 60 16.28 10.68 -4.30
C LEU A 60 16.41 11.42 -5.64
N ASN A 61 16.72 10.70 -6.72
CA ASN A 61 16.80 11.27 -8.07
C ASN A 61 15.44 11.81 -8.54
N THR A 62 14.35 11.16 -8.13
CA THR A 62 12.99 11.60 -8.42
C THR A 62 12.68 12.91 -7.70
N PHE A 63 13.02 13.04 -6.42
CA PHE A 63 12.89 14.30 -5.68
C PHE A 63 13.70 15.43 -6.33
N ALA A 64 14.94 15.15 -6.74
CA ALA A 64 15.80 16.11 -7.43
C ALA A 64 15.18 16.56 -8.78
N ALA A 65 14.64 15.62 -9.56
CA ALA A 65 13.99 15.91 -10.84
C ALA A 65 12.73 16.78 -10.67
N PHE A 66 11.98 16.59 -9.58
CA PHE A 66 10.80 17.41 -9.24
C PHE A 66 11.15 18.70 -8.50
N GLY A 67 12.42 18.98 -8.22
CA GLY A 67 12.86 20.17 -7.49
C GLY A 67 12.36 20.22 -6.04
N MET A 68 12.08 19.05 -5.44
CA MET A 68 11.57 18.93 -4.08
C MET A 68 12.66 18.42 -3.15
N THR A 69 12.70 18.93 -1.92
CA THR A 69 13.53 18.37 -0.85
C THR A 69 12.77 17.24 -0.15
N PRO A 70 13.38 16.04 0.02
CA PRO A 70 12.76 14.96 0.78
C PRO A 70 12.42 15.42 2.21
N PRO A 71 11.27 15.03 2.77
CA PRO A 71 10.92 15.35 4.15
C PRO A 71 11.94 14.78 5.15
N ALA A 72 12.12 15.46 6.29
CA ALA A 72 13.16 15.13 7.28
C ALA A 72 13.13 13.68 7.81
N ASN A 73 11.97 13.02 7.76
CA ASN A 73 11.76 11.64 8.20
C ASN A 73 11.48 10.67 7.03
N PHE A 74 11.81 11.05 5.80
CA PHE A 74 11.60 10.18 4.64
C PHE A 74 12.49 8.93 4.75
N GLY A 75 11.87 7.76 4.91
CA GLY A 75 12.57 6.48 5.04
C GLY A 75 13.07 6.10 6.43
N LYS A 76 12.71 6.86 7.48
CA LYS A 76 13.00 6.49 8.86
C LYS A 76 11.69 6.14 9.56
N GLU A 77 11.61 4.92 10.07
CA GLU A 77 10.68 4.58 11.15
C GLU A 77 11.02 5.32 12.44
#